data_AF-A0A7J3KXW6-F1
#
_entry.id   AF-A0A7J3KXW6-F1
#
_cell.length_a   1.000
_cell.length_b   1.000
_cell.length_c   1.000
_cell.angle_alpha   90.00
_cell.angle_beta   90.00
_cell.angle_gamma   90.00
#
_symmetry.space_group_name_H-M   'P 1'
#
loop_
_entity.id
_entity.type
_entity.pdbx_description
1 polymer ?
#
loop_
_entity_poly.entity_id
_entity_poly.type
_entity_poly.pdbx_seq_one_letter_code
_entity_poly.pdbx_strand_id
1 'polypeptide(L)'
;MDKIRKNVEGLIIITILVSLSISIVNAVAFVYYPTVIGFEEGHTLLFKKGSNADMPDLEDTIMIDLEEHKGISVVVHPSRRGVTYYKDLIRIVNVNTHVCKITFIVDTAFRDPIKEAYLILTDVSTSIVIGVIDLKKTGGIYNSILLDAGSEARIDLRFIVSSDTEGSGTALIQVIC
;
A
#
# COMPACT_ATOMS: atom_id res chain seq x y z
N MET A 1 -30.11 62.99 4.16
CA MET A 1 -28.95 62.21 4.61
C MET A 1 -29.25 60.70 4.75
N ASP A 2 -30.48 60.29 5.09
CA ASP A 2 -30.81 58.86 5.30
C ASP A 2 -30.70 57.95 4.06
N LYS A 3 -30.92 58.48 2.86
CA LYS A 3 -30.85 57.70 1.62
C LYS A 3 -29.42 57.27 1.26
N ILE A 4 -28.43 58.12 1.56
CA ILE A 4 -27.01 57.84 1.33
C ILE A 4 -26.53 56.78 2.33
N ARG A 5 -26.95 56.89 3.60
CA ARG A 5 -26.62 55.93 4.65
C ARG A 5 -27.17 54.52 4.35
N LYS A 6 -28.42 54.41 3.89
CA LYS A 6 -29.00 53.12 3.45
C LYS A 6 -28.25 52.49 2.27
N ASN A 7 -27.77 53.32 1.33
CA ASN A 7 -27.00 52.83 0.19
C ASN A 7 -25.62 52.31 0.61
N VAL A 8 -24.98 52.96 1.59
CA VAL A 8 -23.69 52.52 2.16
C VAL A 8 -23.88 51.25 3.00
N GLU A 9 -24.93 51.16 3.81
CA GLU A 9 -25.27 49.95 4.57
C GLU A 9 -25.56 48.76 3.64
N GLY A 10 -26.27 48.98 2.53
CA GLY A 10 -26.50 47.96 1.51
C GLY A 10 -25.22 47.50 0.80
N LEU A 11 -24.31 48.43 0.50
CA LEU A 11 -23.02 48.12 -0.13
C LEU A 11 -22.12 47.25 0.77
N ILE A 12 -22.12 47.52 2.07
CA ILE A 12 -21.36 46.75 3.07
C ILE A 12 -21.89 45.32 3.17
N ILE A 13 -23.22 45.15 3.24
CA ILE A 13 -23.85 43.82 3.31
C ILE A 13 -23.53 42.99 2.06
N ILE A 14 -23.62 43.60 0.87
CA ILE A 14 -23.28 42.93 -0.39
C ILE A 14 -21.80 42.52 -0.41
N THR A 15 -20.90 43.39 0.07
CA THR A 15 -19.46 43.10 0.10
C THR A 15 -19.14 41.94 1.06
N ILE A 16 -19.81 41.88 2.21
CA ILE A 16 -19.67 40.76 3.16
C ILE A 16 -20.18 39.45 2.55
N LEU A 17 -21.34 39.48 1.88
CA LEU A 17 -21.92 38.30 1.22
C LEU A 17 -21.02 37.78 0.09
N VAL A 18 -20.45 38.67 -0.73
CA VAL A 18 -19.51 38.30 -1.80
C VAL A 18 -18.23 37.71 -1.20
N SER A 19 -17.68 38.32 -0.14
CA SER A 19 -16.49 37.81 0.58
C SER A 19 -16.70 36.41 1.18
N LEU A 20 -17.86 36.17 1.82
CA LEU A 20 -18.24 34.86 2.37
C LEU A 20 -18.39 33.81 1.26
N SER A 21 -18.98 34.20 0.13
CA SER A 21 -19.14 33.31 -1.03
C SER A 21 -17.80 32.89 -1.62
N ILE A 22 -16.85 33.83 -1.77
CA ILE A 22 -15.49 33.54 -2.24
C ILE A 22 -14.73 32.68 -1.22
N SER A 23 -14.94 32.89 0.08
CA SER A 23 -14.29 32.10 1.14
C SER A 23 -14.80 30.66 1.20
N ILE A 24 -16.10 30.43 0.98
CA ILE A 24 -16.68 29.07 0.92
C ILE A 24 -16.18 28.34 -0.33
N VAL A 25 -16.05 29.02 -1.48
CA VAL A 25 -15.46 28.44 -2.70
C VAL A 25 -13.98 28.07 -2.48
N ASN A 26 -13.21 28.88 -1.75
CA ASN A 26 -11.82 28.56 -1.41
C ASN A 26 -11.65 27.51 -0.30
N ALA A 27 -12.66 27.28 0.57
CA ALA A 27 -12.65 26.19 1.54
C ALA A 27 -13.01 24.83 0.90
N VAL A 28 -13.83 24.83 -0.16
CA VAL A 28 -14.06 23.65 -1.00
C VAL A 28 -12.84 23.34 -1.88
N ALA A 29 -11.89 24.27 -2.05
CA ALA A 29 -10.61 24.00 -2.72
C ALA A 29 -9.66 23.12 -1.89
N PHE A 30 -10.00 22.77 -0.65
CA PHE A 30 -9.47 21.57 0.01
C PHE A 30 -10.37 20.38 -0.29
N VAL A 31 -10.64 20.20 -1.59
CA VAL A 31 -10.83 18.89 -2.20
C VAL A 31 -9.64 18.06 -1.71
N TYR A 32 -9.91 17.00 -0.96
CA TYR A 32 -8.97 15.89 -0.94
C TYR A 32 -8.97 15.35 -2.36
N TYR A 33 -8.09 15.91 -3.19
CA TYR A 33 -7.75 15.35 -4.46
C TYR A 33 -7.14 13.99 -4.13
N PRO A 34 -7.68 12.86 -4.62
CA PRO A 34 -6.85 11.67 -4.70
C PRO A 34 -5.62 12.09 -5.49
N THR A 35 -4.48 12.15 -4.83
CA THR A 35 -3.20 12.45 -5.46
C THR A 35 -2.84 11.23 -6.30
N VAL A 36 -3.46 11.11 -7.48
CA VAL A 36 -2.94 10.29 -8.55
C VAL A 36 -1.86 11.14 -9.21
N ILE A 37 -0.67 11.10 -8.64
CA ILE A 37 0.53 11.41 -9.42
C ILE A 37 0.68 10.20 -10.36
N GLY A 38 0.16 10.35 -11.58
CA GLY A 38 0.51 9.46 -12.66
C GLY A 38 1.95 9.75 -13.04
N PHE A 39 2.85 8.82 -12.72
CA PHE A 39 4.15 8.77 -13.39
C PHE A 39 3.95 8.21 -14.80
N GLU A 40 4.68 8.81 -15.74
CA GLU A 40 4.75 8.44 -17.15
C GLU A 40 5.12 6.96 -17.33
N GLU A 41 4.58 6.41 -18.42
CA GLU A 41 4.68 5.05 -18.89
C GLU A 41 6.12 4.52 -18.95
N GLY A 42 6.32 3.38 -18.28
CA GLY A 42 7.58 2.64 -18.24
C GLY A 42 7.53 1.63 -17.11
N HIS A 43 6.64 0.64 -17.24
CA HIS A 43 6.43 -0.40 -16.23
C HIS A 43 7.77 -1.06 -15.86
N THR A 44 8.35 -0.61 -14.76
CA THR A 44 9.71 -0.99 -14.34
C THR A 44 9.71 -2.33 -13.62
N LEU A 45 8.62 -2.61 -12.90
CA LEU A 45 8.42 -3.83 -12.16
C LEU A 45 7.24 -4.61 -12.74
N LEU A 46 7.49 -5.88 -13.06
CA LEU A 46 6.46 -6.85 -13.42
C LEU A 46 6.19 -7.75 -12.21
N PHE A 47 4.94 -7.80 -11.78
CA PHE A 47 4.49 -8.69 -10.71
C PHE A 47 3.93 -9.98 -11.30
N LYS A 48 4.31 -11.12 -10.73
CA LYS A 48 3.78 -12.43 -11.09
C LYS A 48 3.41 -13.19 -9.83
N LYS A 49 2.41 -14.06 -9.94
CA LYS A 49 2.13 -15.05 -8.91
C LYS A 49 3.31 -16.04 -8.80
N GLY A 50 3.70 -16.34 -7.57
CA GLY A 50 4.69 -17.38 -7.28
C GLY A 50 4.07 -18.78 -7.32
N SER A 51 4.90 -19.81 -7.16
CA SER A 51 4.44 -21.21 -7.25
C SER A 51 3.46 -21.64 -6.16
N ASN A 52 3.41 -20.91 -5.05
CA ASN A 52 2.51 -21.21 -3.92
C ASN A 52 1.31 -20.25 -3.85
N ALA A 53 1.14 -19.36 -4.83
CA ALA A 53 -0.06 -18.56 -4.96
C ALA A 53 -1.25 -19.44 -5.38
N ASP A 54 -2.43 -19.15 -4.84
CA ASP A 54 -3.68 -19.88 -5.08
C ASP A 54 -3.63 -21.38 -4.70
N MET A 55 -2.58 -21.81 -3.99
CA MET A 55 -2.44 -23.17 -3.48
C MET A 55 -3.27 -23.36 -2.21
N PRO A 56 -3.63 -24.61 -1.85
CA PRO A 56 -4.35 -24.90 -0.62
C PRO A 56 -3.64 -24.35 0.63
N ASP A 57 -4.43 -23.76 1.50
CA ASP A 57 -4.09 -23.28 2.83
C ASP A 57 -4.86 -24.08 3.89
N LEU A 58 -4.60 -23.83 5.18
CA LEU A 58 -5.19 -24.59 6.28
C LEU A 58 -6.74 -24.62 6.25
N GLU A 59 -7.37 -23.51 5.90
CA GLU A 59 -8.83 -23.35 5.88
C GLU A 59 -9.41 -23.13 4.48
N ASP A 60 -8.60 -22.66 3.54
CA ASP A 60 -9.03 -22.30 2.18
C ASP A 60 -7.84 -22.34 1.21
N THR A 61 -7.57 -21.26 0.48
CA THR A 61 -6.52 -21.10 -0.51
C THR A 61 -5.78 -19.80 -0.24
N ILE A 62 -4.50 -19.75 -0.62
CA ILE A 62 -3.69 -18.54 -0.50
C ILE A 62 -4.10 -17.57 -1.60
N MET A 63 -4.95 -16.60 -1.29
CA MET A 63 -5.41 -15.64 -2.30
C MET A 63 -4.38 -14.53 -2.47
N ILE A 64 -3.85 -14.43 -3.69
CA ILE A 64 -3.01 -13.34 -4.13
C ILE A 64 -3.77 -12.58 -5.21
N ASP A 65 -4.05 -11.31 -4.95
CA ASP A 65 -4.55 -10.40 -5.98
C ASP A 65 -3.46 -9.38 -6.33
N LEU A 66 -3.18 -9.29 -7.63
CA LEU A 66 -2.21 -8.37 -8.18
C LEU A 66 -3.00 -7.31 -8.94
N GLU A 67 -3.24 -6.17 -8.30
CA GLU A 67 -3.85 -5.06 -9.01
C GLU A 67 -2.84 -4.51 -10.01
N GLU A 68 -3.27 -4.38 -11.26
CA GLU A 68 -2.46 -3.78 -12.32
C GLU A 68 -1.93 -2.42 -11.83
N HIS A 69 -0.62 -2.39 -11.57
CA HIS A 69 0.22 -1.22 -11.38
C HIS A 69 0.24 -0.53 -10.01
N LYS A 70 -0.43 -1.02 -8.95
CA LYS A 70 -0.46 -0.25 -7.67
C LYS A 70 -0.45 -1.03 -6.36
N GLY A 71 -0.78 -2.31 -6.34
CA GLY A 71 -0.98 -3.00 -5.06
C GLY A 71 -0.88 -4.51 -5.14
N ILE A 72 -0.44 -5.09 -4.03
CA ILE A 72 -0.45 -6.50 -3.73
C ILE A 72 -1.44 -6.71 -2.59
N SER A 73 -2.48 -7.52 -2.82
CA SER A 73 -3.35 -8.03 -1.77
C SER A 73 -2.98 -9.47 -1.47
N VAL A 74 -2.75 -9.78 -0.19
CA VAL A 74 -2.51 -11.15 0.27
C VAL A 74 -3.46 -11.52 1.38
N VAL A 75 -4.17 -12.64 1.18
CA VAL A 75 -5.00 -13.29 2.20
C VAL A 75 -4.43 -14.67 2.49
N VAL A 76 -4.19 -14.95 3.76
CA VAL A 76 -3.60 -16.21 4.26
C VAL A 76 -4.17 -16.57 5.62
N HIS A 77 -4.13 -17.86 5.97
CA HIS A 77 -4.71 -18.46 7.16
C HIS A 77 -3.63 -19.19 7.99
N PRO A 78 -2.64 -18.47 8.57
CA PRO A 78 -1.59 -19.07 9.37
C PRO A 78 -2.12 -19.94 10.51
N SER A 79 -1.38 -21.02 10.80
CA SER A 79 -1.74 -21.98 11.84
C SER A 79 -1.94 -21.34 13.22
N ARG A 80 -2.80 -21.97 14.04
CA ARG A 80 -3.24 -21.48 15.35
C ARG A 80 -2.09 -21.08 16.30
N ARG A 81 -0.99 -21.85 16.33
CA ARG A 81 0.16 -21.59 17.21
C ARG A 81 1.48 -21.87 16.52
N GLY A 82 2.43 -20.97 16.70
CA GLY A 82 3.82 -21.15 16.27
C GLY A 82 4.17 -20.30 15.06
N VAL A 83 5.12 -20.78 14.27
CA VAL A 83 5.66 -20.05 13.12
C VAL A 83 5.14 -20.68 11.83
N THR A 84 4.44 -19.90 11.02
CA THR A 84 3.98 -20.32 9.68
C THR A 84 4.78 -19.57 8.63
N TYR A 85 5.25 -20.29 7.61
CA TYR A 85 5.98 -19.73 6.48
C TYR A 85 5.27 -20.07 5.18
N TYR A 86 4.94 -19.04 4.43
CA TYR A 86 4.47 -19.15 3.05
C TYR A 86 5.60 -18.73 2.14
N LYS A 87 6.12 -19.66 1.34
CA LYS A 87 7.21 -19.40 0.42
C LYS A 87 6.66 -19.19 -0.97
N ASP A 88 7.35 -18.36 -1.75
CA ASP A 88 7.08 -18.17 -3.17
C ASP A 88 5.63 -17.77 -3.47
N LEU A 89 5.18 -16.68 -2.86
CA LEU A 89 3.83 -16.16 -3.11
C LEU A 89 3.79 -15.23 -4.31
N ILE A 90 4.80 -14.38 -4.46
CA ILE A 90 4.86 -13.35 -5.51
C ILE A 90 6.29 -13.25 -6.02
N ARG A 91 6.43 -13.01 -7.32
CA ARG A 91 7.67 -12.62 -7.97
C ARG A 91 7.59 -11.18 -8.42
N ILE A 92 8.62 -10.40 -8.14
CA ILE A 92 8.83 -9.06 -8.65
C ILE A 92 10.01 -9.12 -9.62
N VAL A 93 9.78 -8.78 -10.87
CA VAL A 93 10.83 -8.76 -11.90
C VAL A 93 11.13 -7.32 -12.27
N ASN A 94 12.38 -6.90 -12.13
CA ASN A 94 12.83 -5.63 -12.69
C ASN A 94 13.11 -5.83 -14.19
N VAL A 95 12.21 -5.35 -15.04
CA VAL A 95 12.33 -5.50 -16.50
C VAL A 95 13.12 -4.36 -17.15
N ASN A 96 13.62 -3.41 -16.36
CA ASN A 96 14.42 -2.30 -16.85
C ASN A 96 15.90 -2.66 -17.07
N THR A 97 16.58 -1.75 -17.77
CA THR A 97 18.05 -1.74 -17.95
C THR A 97 18.81 -1.07 -16.78
N HIS A 98 18.09 -0.59 -15.76
CA HIS A 98 18.66 0.11 -14.60
C HIS A 98 18.15 -0.49 -13.29
N VAL A 99 18.93 -0.29 -12.21
CA VAL A 99 18.50 -0.67 -10.85
C VAL A 99 17.21 0.07 -10.48
N CYS A 100 16.24 -0.66 -9.96
CA CYS A 100 15.00 -0.09 -9.44
C CYS A 100 15.09 0.03 -7.92
N LYS A 101 14.60 1.15 -7.38
CA LYS A 101 14.42 1.35 -5.94
C LYS A 101 12.97 1.07 -5.59
N ILE A 102 12.72 -0.07 -4.96
CA ILE A 102 11.40 -0.49 -4.54
C ILE A 102 11.08 0.14 -3.18
N THR A 103 9.86 0.68 -3.08
CA THR A 103 9.26 1.19 -1.85
C THR A 103 8.00 0.40 -1.55
N PHE A 104 7.89 -0.09 -0.32
CA PHE A 104 6.69 -0.78 0.17
C PHE A 104 5.97 0.08 1.19
N ILE A 105 4.65 0.17 1.04
CA ILE A 105 3.76 0.85 1.96
C ILE A 105 2.74 -0.15 2.46
N VAL A 106 2.65 -0.31 3.78
CA VAL A 106 1.68 -1.20 4.42
C VAL A 106 0.38 -0.44 4.63
N ASP A 107 -0.58 -0.57 3.71
CA ASP A 107 -1.86 0.13 3.78
C ASP A 107 -2.75 -0.45 4.88
N THR A 108 -2.78 -1.77 4.98
CA THR A 108 -3.52 -2.48 6.03
C THR A 108 -2.62 -3.52 6.70
N ALA A 109 -2.41 -3.36 8.00
CA ALA A 109 -1.59 -4.28 8.79
C ALA A 109 -2.39 -5.52 9.24
N PHE A 110 -1.66 -6.63 9.39
CA PHE A 110 -2.18 -7.83 10.04
C PHE A 110 -2.51 -7.56 11.52
N ARG A 111 -3.66 -8.04 11.97
CA ARG A 111 -4.16 -7.87 13.33
C ARG A 111 -4.10 -9.18 14.13
N ASP A 112 -4.49 -9.13 15.38
CA ASP A 112 -4.56 -10.30 16.24
C ASP A 112 -5.47 -11.38 15.63
N PRO A 113 -5.16 -12.67 15.81
CA PRO A 113 -4.17 -13.24 16.75
C PRO A 113 -2.72 -13.32 16.23
N ILE A 114 -2.41 -12.74 15.06
CA ILE A 114 -1.07 -12.71 14.50
C ILE A 114 -0.20 -11.73 15.29
N LYS A 115 0.79 -12.26 16.02
CA LYS A 115 1.71 -11.47 16.85
C LYS A 115 2.76 -10.76 15.99
N GLU A 116 3.37 -11.49 15.07
CA GLU A 116 4.37 -10.99 14.14
C GLU A 116 4.00 -11.38 12.71
N ALA A 117 4.20 -10.46 11.77
CA ALA A 117 3.95 -10.68 10.35
C ALA A 117 5.04 -9.97 9.55
N TYR A 118 5.76 -10.72 8.72
CA TYR A 118 6.84 -10.18 7.90
C TYR A 118 6.68 -10.60 6.45
N LEU A 119 6.93 -9.65 5.56
CA LEU A 119 7.21 -9.92 4.15
C LEU A 119 8.73 -9.91 3.97
N ILE A 120 9.24 -10.98 3.37
CA ILE A 120 10.67 -11.19 3.14
C ILE A 120 10.90 -11.18 1.63
N LEU A 121 11.77 -10.30 1.16
CA LEU A 121 12.22 -10.26 -0.23
C LEU A 121 13.56 -10.94 -0.36
N THR A 122 13.63 -11.93 -1.25
CA THR A 122 14.87 -12.66 -1.57
C THR A 122 15.17 -12.48 -3.05
N ASP A 123 16.36 -12.00 -3.39
CA ASP A 123 16.85 -12.03 -4.77
C ASP A 123 16.99 -13.49 -5.22
N VAL A 124 16.37 -13.84 -6.33
CA VAL A 124 16.26 -15.23 -6.79
C VAL A 124 17.59 -15.77 -7.28
N SER A 125 18.40 -14.91 -7.91
CA SER A 125 19.68 -15.31 -8.51
C SER A 125 20.74 -15.60 -7.46
N THR A 126 20.77 -14.79 -6.40
CA THR A 126 21.78 -14.87 -5.32
C THR A 126 21.27 -15.60 -4.08
N SER A 127 19.95 -15.80 -3.95
CA SER A 127 19.30 -16.30 -2.74
C SER A 127 19.55 -15.44 -1.49
N ILE A 128 19.91 -14.16 -1.69
CA ILE A 128 20.16 -13.20 -0.60
C ILE A 128 18.86 -12.48 -0.25
N VAL A 129 18.59 -12.30 1.05
CA VAL A 129 17.49 -11.46 1.53
C VAL A 129 17.85 -9.98 1.30
N ILE A 130 17.09 -9.30 0.45
CA ILE A 130 17.29 -7.90 0.07
C ILE A 130 16.33 -6.95 0.78
N GLY A 131 15.31 -7.47 1.45
CA GLY A 131 14.35 -6.67 2.22
C GLY A 131 13.54 -7.49 3.22
N VAL A 132 13.24 -6.88 4.36
CA VAL A 132 12.30 -7.42 5.35
C VAL A 132 11.36 -6.29 5.77
N ILE A 133 10.07 -6.53 5.62
CA ILE A 133 9.00 -5.55 5.84
C ILE A 133 8.14 -6.06 6.98
N ASP A 134 7.93 -5.23 7.98
CA ASP A 134 7.01 -5.55 9.08
C ASP A 134 5.58 -5.14 8.71
N LEU A 135 4.70 -6.14 8.65
CA LEU A 135 3.31 -5.99 8.25
C LEU A 135 2.37 -5.73 9.44
N LYS A 136 2.89 -5.51 10.65
CA LYS A 136 2.11 -5.17 11.84
C LYS A 136 1.83 -3.67 11.99
N LYS A 137 2.44 -2.82 11.15
CA LYS A 137 2.33 -1.36 11.25
C LYS A 137 1.68 -0.76 10.00
N THR A 138 0.40 -0.39 10.11
CA THR A 138 -0.29 0.40 9.08
C THR A 138 0.44 1.73 8.88
N GLY A 139 0.61 2.14 7.62
CA GLY A 139 1.41 3.29 7.22
C GLY A 139 2.92 3.08 7.35
N GLY A 140 3.38 1.84 7.59
CA GLY A 140 4.80 1.50 7.54
C GLY A 140 5.35 1.71 6.14
N ILE A 141 6.39 2.53 6.00
CA ILE A 141 7.06 2.81 4.73
C ILE A 141 8.46 2.19 4.79
N TYR A 142 8.75 1.30 3.85
CA TYR A 142 10.01 0.59 3.72
C TYR A 142 10.60 0.96 2.38
N ASN A 143 11.57 1.87 2.41
CA ASN A 143 12.21 2.40 1.22
C ASN A 143 13.61 1.79 1.03
N SER A 144 14.17 1.98 -0.16
CA SER A 144 15.58 1.64 -0.45
C SER A 144 15.88 0.15 -0.54
N ILE A 145 14.89 -0.66 -0.89
CA ILE A 145 15.14 -2.02 -1.37
C ILE A 145 15.55 -1.90 -2.83
N LEU A 146 16.78 -2.29 -3.15
CA LEU A 146 17.31 -2.22 -4.50
C LEU A 146 17.12 -3.57 -5.20
N LEU A 147 16.63 -3.51 -6.43
CA LEU A 147 16.55 -4.67 -7.32
C LEU A 147 17.31 -4.34 -8.61
N ASP A 148 18.37 -5.09 -8.86
CA ASP A 148 19.23 -4.88 -10.02
C ASP A 148 18.47 -5.04 -11.35
N ALA A 149 19.02 -4.47 -12.42
CA ALA A 149 18.45 -4.53 -13.75
C ALA A 149 18.32 -6.00 -14.22
N GLY A 150 17.14 -6.40 -14.67
CA GLY A 150 16.86 -7.77 -15.12
C GLY A 150 16.71 -8.79 -13.99
N SER A 151 16.90 -8.41 -12.72
CA SER A 151 16.81 -9.34 -11.59
C SER A 151 15.36 -9.61 -11.18
N GLU A 152 15.18 -10.75 -10.53
CA GLU A 152 13.91 -11.18 -9.95
C GLU A 152 14.05 -11.31 -8.43
N ALA A 153 13.06 -10.79 -7.71
CA ALA A 153 12.89 -11.01 -6.29
C ALA A 153 11.68 -11.90 -6.02
N ARG A 154 11.82 -12.83 -5.08
CA ARG A 154 10.73 -13.63 -4.52
C ARG A 154 10.25 -13.03 -3.22
N ILE A 155 8.94 -12.95 -3.06
CA ILE A 155 8.28 -12.59 -1.82
C ILE A 155 7.83 -13.86 -1.08
N ASP A 156 8.30 -13.97 0.16
CA ASP A 156 7.85 -14.93 1.15
C ASP A 156 7.13 -14.20 2.30
N LEU A 157 6.21 -14.88 2.98
CA LEU A 157 5.59 -14.40 4.22
C LEU A 157 5.95 -15.28 5.40
N ARG A 158 6.19 -14.63 6.54
CA ARG A 158 6.43 -15.28 7.83
C ARG A 158 5.48 -14.73 8.88
N PHE A 159 4.80 -15.62 9.58
CA PHE A 159 3.88 -15.29 10.66
C PHE A 159 4.29 -15.97 11.96
N ILE A 160 4.11 -15.27 13.08
CA ILE A 160 4.07 -15.89 14.41
C ILE A 160 2.70 -15.65 15.00
N VAL A 161 2.00 -16.74 15.34
CA VAL A 161 0.67 -16.72 15.98
C VAL A 161 0.80 -17.26 17.40
N SER A 162 0.19 -16.55 18.36
CA SER A 162 0.31 -16.88 19.79
C SER A 162 -1.02 -17.18 20.50
N SER A 163 -2.14 -17.30 19.79
CA SER A 163 -3.44 -17.65 20.40
C SER A 163 -3.79 -19.13 20.22
N ASP A 164 -4.85 -19.61 20.88
CA ASP A 164 -5.44 -20.94 20.61
C ASP A 164 -6.43 -20.95 19.44
N THR A 165 -6.68 -19.78 18.84
CA THR A 165 -7.62 -19.56 17.74
C THR A 165 -6.87 -19.38 16.42
N GLU A 166 -7.45 -19.79 15.28
CA GLU A 166 -6.85 -19.50 13.98
C GLU A 166 -6.67 -17.99 13.79
N GLY A 167 -5.54 -17.63 13.16
CA GLY A 167 -5.35 -16.28 12.65
C GLY A 167 -5.75 -16.24 11.19
N SER A 168 -6.87 -15.61 10.88
CA SER A 168 -7.13 -15.12 9.53
C SER A 168 -6.72 -13.65 9.47
N GLY A 169 -6.10 -13.25 8.36
CA GLY A 169 -5.74 -11.86 8.17
C GLY A 169 -5.55 -11.50 6.71
N THR A 170 -5.74 -10.23 6.44
CA THR A 170 -5.50 -9.63 5.13
C THR A 170 -4.54 -8.47 5.32
N ALA A 171 -3.54 -8.39 4.45
CA ALA A 171 -2.74 -7.19 4.30
C ALA A 171 -2.83 -6.69 2.86
N LEU A 172 -2.97 -5.38 2.74
CA LEU A 172 -2.86 -4.65 1.49
C LEU A 172 -1.52 -3.92 1.53
N ILE A 173 -0.73 -4.15 0.48
CA ILE A 173 0.64 -3.66 0.37
C ILE A 173 0.76 -2.94 -0.96
N GLN A 174 1.00 -1.64 -0.91
CA GLN A 174 1.33 -0.87 -2.10
C GLN A 174 2.83 -0.98 -2.40
N VAL A 175 3.17 -1.24 -3.66
CA VAL A 175 4.55 -1.34 -4.14
C VAL A 175 4.79 -0.27 -5.18
N ILE A 176 5.84 0.53 -4.97
CA ILE A 176 6.19 1.65 -5.84
C ILE A 176 7.64 1.49 -6.29
N CYS A 177 7.85 1.61 -7.60
CA CYS A 177 9.10 2.04 -8.23
C CYS A 177 8.75 3.34 -8.98
#